data_AF-A0A1H7XNH7-F1
#
_entry.id   AF-A0A1H7XNH7-F1
#
_cell.length_a   1.000
_cell.length_b   1.000
_cell.length_c   1.000
_cell.angle_alpha   90.00
_cell.angle_beta   90.00
_cell.angle_gamma   90.00
#
_symmetry.space_group_name_H-M   'P 1'
#
loop_
_entity.id
_entity.type
_entity.pdbx_description
1 polymer ?
#
loop_
_entity_poly.entity_id
_entity_poly.type
_entity_poly.pdbx_seq_one_letter_code
_entity_poly.pdbx_strand_id
1 'polypeptide(L)'
;MVSIAQDLNRSVQLAMDDMAAEAEEAESEDSETEQSVDTVKKDNNLSVEQSGEKSEENVSEDDVVQNESIDDRMETETSNVSHTPSLEGYSAQETEYARVLLMTGMVDSASSIIYISHYPAGSPVADGYEDSIKFLDPTTVIMGEYGYSGSITYASHGDGNITIYPMPSHWHQEDKSPEGYRTYAQEILDEAETVYVEPGNNRDIINIIDSVIFDYYD
;
A
#
# COMPACT_ATOMS: atom_id res chain seq x y z
N MET A 1 16.73 24.44 -14.95
CA MET A 1 15.51 24.63 -14.15
C MET A 1 15.05 23.24 -13.81
N VAL A 2 15.28 22.80 -12.57
CA VAL A 2 14.66 21.56 -12.05
C VAL A 2 13.17 21.86 -11.94
N SER A 3 12.31 20.93 -12.40
CA SER A 3 10.86 21.13 -12.41
C SER A 3 10.34 21.14 -10.98
N ILE A 4 9.35 21.98 -10.66
CA ILE A 4 8.73 22.05 -9.32
C ILE A 4 8.21 20.67 -8.87
N ALA A 5 7.77 19.83 -9.81
CA ALA A 5 7.36 18.44 -9.52
C ALA A 5 8.52 17.55 -9.02
N GLN A 6 9.75 17.80 -9.48
CA GLN A 6 10.92 17.04 -9.01
C GLN A 6 11.38 17.46 -7.61
N ASP A 7 11.16 18.73 -7.24
CA ASP A 7 11.46 19.21 -5.88
C ASP A 7 10.43 18.69 -4.87
N LEU A 8 9.14 18.61 -5.22
CA LEU A 8 8.13 18.02 -4.32
C LEU A 8 8.38 16.54 -4.05
N ASN A 9 8.68 15.75 -5.09
CA ASN A 9 8.98 14.34 -4.92
C ASN A 9 10.24 14.11 -4.07
N ARG A 10 11.19 15.06 -4.13
CA ARG A 10 12.37 15.05 -3.27
C ARG A 10 12.06 15.43 -1.82
N SER A 11 11.17 16.39 -1.57
CA SER A 11 10.74 16.74 -0.22
C SER A 11 9.99 15.59 0.45
N VAL A 12 9.09 14.92 -0.27
CA VAL A 12 8.39 13.72 0.23
C VAL A 12 9.39 12.60 0.52
N GLN A 13 10.34 12.35 -0.40
CA GLN A 13 11.37 11.33 -0.16
C GLN A 13 12.26 11.66 1.05
N LEU A 14 12.62 12.92 1.25
CA LEU A 14 13.42 13.34 2.40
C LEU A 14 12.66 13.16 3.73
N ALA A 15 11.36 13.42 3.76
CA ALA A 15 10.53 13.15 4.94
C ALA A 15 10.42 11.64 5.21
N MET A 16 10.32 10.82 4.17
CA MET A 16 10.30 9.36 4.31
C MET A 16 11.66 8.78 4.75
N ASP A 17 12.76 9.35 4.26
CA ASP A 17 14.12 8.92 4.61
C ASP A 17 14.46 9.28 6.07
N ASP A 18 13.99 10.42 6.58
CA ASP A 18 14.17 10.81 8.00
C ASP A 18 13.38 9.86 8.92
N MET A 19 12.16 9.50 8.52
CA MET A 19 11.32 8.52 9.21
C MET A 19 11.93 7.11 9.21
N ALA A 20 12.71 6.75 8.18
CA ALA A 20 13.43 5.48 8.10
C ALA A 20 14.76 5.49 8.87
N ALA A 21 15.48 6.61 8.90
CA ALA A 21 16.76 6.74 9.60
C ALA A 21 16.61 6.59 11.13
N GLU A 22 15.49 7.06 11.69
CA GLU A 22 15.20 6.91 13.12
C GLU A 22 14.84 5.47 13.52
N ALA A 23 14.54 4.60 12.55
CA ALA A 23 14.34 3.16 12.79
C ALA A 23 15.66 2.38 12.91
N GLU A 24 16.78 2.84 12.32
CA GLU A 24 18.08 2.15 12.40
C GLU A 24 18.83 2.43 13.73
N GLU A 25 18.58 3.55 14.42
CA GLU A 25 19.28 3.85 15.69
C GLU A 25 18.75 3.07 16.91
N ALA A 26 17.63 2.35 16.79
CA ALA A 26 17.03 1.58 17.89
C ALA A 26 17.55 0.13 18.02
N GLU A 27 18.35 -0.38 17.07
CA GLU A 27 18.73 -1.80 17.04
C GLU A 27 20.03 -2.16 17.77
N SER A 28 20.66 -1.21 18.48
CA SER A 28 21.91 -1.48 19.21
C SER A 28 21.83 -1.15 20.70
N GLU A 29 20.94 -1.78 21.45
CA GLU A 29 21.22 -2.02 22.88
C GLU A 29 20.41 -3.19 23.47
N ASP A 30 21.18 -4.15 23.99
CA ASP A 30 20.85 -5.18 24.98
C ASP A 30 20.41 -6.59 24.52
N SER A 31 21.38 -7.51 24.52
CA SER A 31 21.15 -8.93 24.78
C SER A 31 22.40 -9.56 25.39
N GLU A 32 22.59 -9.37 26.70
CA GLU A 32 23.29 -10.37 27.51
C GLU A 32 22.27 -11.13 28.40
N THR A 33 21.97 -12.38 28.09
CA THR A 33 22.05 -13.49 29.08
C THR A 33 22.03 -14.86 28.38
N GLU A 34 23.08 -15.64 28.59
CA GLU A 34 23.19 -17.04 28.16
C GLU A 34 22.71 -18.05 29.23
N GLN A 35 21.93 -19.03 28.73
CA GLN A 35 22.11 -20.49 28.90
C GLN A 35 21.57 -21.24 30.15
N SER A 36 20.64 -22.19 29.90
CA SER A 36 20.74 -23.67 30.16
C SER A 36 19.43 -24.37 29.68
N VAL A 37 19.41 -25.19 28.61
CA VAL A 37 19.65 -26.66 28.50
C VAL A 37 18.74 -27.48 29.46
N ASP A 38 17.82 -28.38 29.05
CA ASP A 38 18.07 -29.64 28.30
C ASP A 38 16.79 -30.34 27.75
N THR A 39 16.97 -30.98 26.58
CA THR A 39 16.39 -32.22 25.97
C THR A 39 14.96 -32.76 26.24
N VAL A 40 14.29 -33.26 25.17
CA VAL A 40 14.21 -34.69 24.77
C VAL A 40 13.40 -34.90 23.47
N LYS A 41 13.94 -35.78 22.62
CA LYS A 41 13.46 -36.33 21.34
C LYS A 41 12.11 -37.07 21.41
N LYS A 42 11.36 -37.10 20.30
CA LYS A 42 10.76 -38.36 19.80
C LYS A 42 10.45 -38.33 18.30
N ASP A 43 11.05 -39.29 17.59
CA ASP A 43 10.74 -39.76 16.25
C ASP A 43 9.30 -40.26 16.10
N ASN A 44 8.73 -40.20 14.89
CA ASN A 44 8.05 -41.34 14.23
C ASN A 44 7.63 -41.04 12.78
N ASN A 45 8.53 -41.36 11.87
CA ASN A 45 8.41 -42.23 10.69
C ASN A 45 7.03 -42.65 10.08
N LEU A 46 6.98 -42.53 8.74
CA LEU A 46 6.42 -43.43 7.69
C LEU A 46 4.93 -43.86 7.68
N SER A 47 4.26 -43.64 6.53
CA SER A 47 4.03 -44.64 5.44
C SER A 47 2.79 -44.23 4.60
N VAL A 48 2.92 -43.96 3.27
CA VAL A 48 2.71 -44.90 2.13
C VAL A 48 1.24 -44.98 1.67
N GLU A 49 0.93 -44.36 0.51
CA GLU A 49 0.45 -44.99 -0.75
C GLU A 49 -1.07 -45.31 -0.74
N GLN A 50 -1.84 -45.38 -1.83
CA GLN A 50 -1.74 -45.21 -3.28
C GLN A 50 -3.17 -45.48 -3.81
N SER A 51 -3.41 -45.13 -5.08
CA SER A 51 -4.44 -45.72 -5.97
C SER A 51 -5.83 -45.09 -5.87
N GLY A 52 -6.52 -44.81 -6.98
CA GLY A 52 -6.21 -45.04 -8.39
C GLY A 52 -7.49 -44.90 -9.23
N GLU A 53 -7.29 -44.52 -10.50
CA GLU A 53 -8.12 -44.86 -11.68
C GLU A 53 -9.59 -44.36 -11.72
N LYS A 54 -10.25 -44.13 -12.85
CA LYS A 54 -10.03 -44.09 -14.32
C LYS A 54 -11.46 -43.94 -14.89
N SER A 55 -11.75 -43.13 -15.91
CA SER A 55 -12.15 -43.52 -17.29
C SER A 55 -12.81 -42.29 -17.95
N GLU A 56 -12.34 -41.78 -19.12
CA GLU A 56 -12.67 -42.16 -20.53
C GLU A 56 -14.12 -41.84 -20.92
N GLU A 57 -14.54 -41.37 -22.11
CA GLU A 57 -14.00 -40.81 -23.36
C GLU A 57 -15.22 -40.72 -24.34
N ASN A 58 -15.11 -39.91 -25.42
CA ASN A 58 -15.71 -40.05 -26.77
C ASN A 58 -16.79 -39.02 -27.19
N VAL A 59 -16.95 -38.55 -28.44
CA VAL A 59 -16.14 -38.19 -29.65
C VAL A 59 -17.17 -37.88 -30.79
N SER A 60 -16.72 -37.18 -31.84
CA SER A 60 -17.24 -37.01 -33.24
C SER A 60 -18.07 -35.75 -33.52
N GLU A 61 -17.76 -34.81 -34.44
CA GLU A 61 -17.22 -34.76 -35.84
C GLU A 61 -18.26 -34.79 -36.99
N ASP A 62 -17.98 -33.96 -38.01
CA ASP A 62 -18.51 -33.84 -39.41
C ASP A 62 -19.83 -33.08 -39.71
N ASP A 63 -20.03 -32.32 -40.82
CA ASP A 63 -19.20 -31.75 -41.92
C ASP A 63 -20.03 -30.76 -42.81
N VAL A 64 -19.37 -29.75 -43.42
CA VAL A 64 -19.50 -29.04 -44.76
C VAL A 64 -20.89 -28.70 -45.38
N VAL A 65 -21.21 -27.54 -46.02
CA VAL A 65 -20.64 -26.84 -47.21
C VAL A 65 -21.15 -25.37 -47.42
N GLN A 66 -20.22 -24.49 -47.84
CA GLN A 66 -20.21 -23.38 -48.85
C GLN A 66 -21.44 -22.53 -49.27
N ASN A 67 -21.26 -21.19 -49.33
CA ASN A 67 -21.50 -20.37 -50.54
C ASN A 67 -20.74 -19.00 -50.50
N GLU A 68 -20.60 -18.39 -51.68
CA GLU A 68 -19.53 -17.52 -52.21
C GLU A 68 -19.48 -16.02 -51.82
N SER A 69 -18.24 -15.52 -51.85
CA SER A 69 -17.68 -14.18 -52.11
C SER A 69 -18.57 -12.95 -52.40
N ILE A 70 -18.31 -11.85 -51.66
CA ILE A 70 -18.10 -10.50 -52.24
C ILE A 70 -16.93 -9.83 -51.51
N ASP A 71 -15.96 -9.41 -52.32
CA ASP A 71 -14.81 -8.57 -52.00
C ASP A 71 -15.28 -7.14 -51.65
N ASP A 72 -14.98 -6.68 -50.43
CA ASP A 72 -14.92 -5.26 -50.12
C ASP A 72 -13.72 -5.01 -49.20
N ARG A 73 -12.62 -4.68 -49.86
CA ARG A 73 -11.35 -4.27 -49.29
C ARG A 73 -11.51 -2.90 -48.62
N MET A 74 -11.99 -2.88 -47.37
CA MET A 74 -11.73 -1.77 -46.46
C MET A 74 -10.37 -2.01 -45.79
N GLU A 75 -9.37 -1.26 -46.24
CA GLU A 75 -8.23 -0.89 -45.40
C GLU A 75 -8.78 -0.13 -44.18
N THR A 76 -9.15 -0.85 -43.12
CA THR A 76 -9.13 -0.26 -41.79
C THR A 76 -7.70 -0.36 -41.31
N GLU A 77 -6.97 0.73 -41.53
CA GLU A 77 -5.81 1.13 -40.75
C GLU A 77 -5.93 0.56 -39.33
N THR A 78 -5.19 -0.51 -39.04
CA THR A 78 -4.92 -0.99 -37.68
C THR A 78 -4.13 0.11 -37.00
N SER A 79 -4.87 1.13 -36.57
CA SER A 79 -4.45 2.02 -35.52
C SER A 79 -4.22 1.10 -34.34
N ASN A 80 -2.97 0.78 -34.06
CA ASN A 80 -2.55 0.30 -32.74
C ASN A 80 -2.85 1.45 -31.77
N VAL A 81 -4.14 1.67 -31.48
CA VAL A 81 -4.59 2.45 -30.35
C VAL A 81 -4.11 1.64 -29.17
N SER A 82 -2.98 2.07 -28.60
CA SER A 82 -2.58 1.71 -27.25
C SER A 82 -3.83 1.79 -26.37
N HIS A 83 -4.49 0.66 -26.12
CA HIS A 83 -5.61 0.58 -25.20
C HIS A 83 -5.00 0.77 -23.82
N THR A 84 -5.01 2.01 -23.34
CA THR A 84 -4.74 2.28 -21.93
C THR A 84 -5.84 1.55 -21.15
N PRO A 85 -5.49 0.65 -20.23
CA PRO A 85 -6.49 -0.10 -19.50
C PRO A 85 -7.40 0.87 -18.73
N SER A 86 -8.69 0.53 -18.66
CA SER A 86 -9.68 1.34 -17.97
C SER A 86 -9.59 1.08 -16.47
N LEU A 87 -9.78 2.13 -15.64
CA LEU A 87 -9.97 1.98 -14.20
C LEU A 87 -11.43 1.65 -13.85
N GLU A 88 -12.31 1.51 -14.85
CA GLU A 88 -13.68 1.05 -14.65
C GLU A 88 -13.68 -0.35 -14.01
N GLY A 89 -14.23 -0.44 -12.80
CA GLY A 89 -14.31 -1.67 -12.02
C GLY A 89 -13.56 -1.60 -10.69
N TYR A 90 -12.58 -0.71 -10.57
CA TYR A 90 -11.91 -0.40 -9.31
C TYR A 90 -12.66 0.68 -8.53
N SER A 91 -12.62 0.62 -7.20
CA SER A 91 -13.21 1.67 -6.38
C SER A 91 -12.37 2.96 -6.45
N ALA A 92 -13.02 4.10 -6.18
CA ALA A 92 -12.33 5.38 -6.09
C ALA A 92 -11.27 5.38 -4.97
N GLN A 93 -11.53 4.66 -3.87
CA GLN A 93 -10.62 4.53 -2.73
C GLN A 93 -9.39 3.71 -3.09
N GLU A 94 -9.54 2.51 -3.65
CA GLU A 94 -8.40 1.69 -4.10
C GLU A 94 -7.55 2.43 -5.14
N THR A 95 -8.21 3.19 -6.03
CA THR A 95 -7.52 4.04 -7.01
C THR A 95 -6.72 5.15 -6.33
N GLU A 96 -7.25 5.78 -5.28
CA GLU A 96 -6.54 6.79 -4.50
C GLU A 96 -5.36 6.17 -3.74
N TYR A 97 -5.56 5.05 -3.03
CA TYR A 97 -4.50 4.36 -2.30
C TYR A 97 -3.36 3.96 -3.22
N ALA A 98 -3.67 3.37 -4.38
CA ALA A 98 -2.65 3.00 -5.35
C ALA A 98 -1.86 4.20 -5.87
N ARG A 99 -2.49 5.37 -6.06
CA ARG A 99 -1.77 6.60 -6.43
C ARG A 99 -0.87 7.11 -5.31
N VAL A 100 -1.33 7.06 -4.06
CA VAL A 100 -0.52 7.43 -2.89
C VAL A 100 0.67 6.47 -2.74
N LEU A 101 0.45 5.16 -2.89
CA LEU A 101 1.51 4.15 -2.90
C LEU A 101 2.53 4.39 -4.03
N LEU A 102 2.10 4.79 -5.24
CA LEU A 102 3.00 5.17 -6.34
C LEU A 102 3.84 6.39 -6.01
N MET A 103 3.20 7.43 -5.48
CA MET A 103 3.86 8.70 -5.16
C MET A 103 4.94 8.52 -4.10
N THR A 104 4.69 7.66 -3.11
CA THR A 104 5.57 7.42 -1.98
C THR A 104 6.55 6.26 -2.20
N GLY A 105 6.29 5.38 -3.15
CA GLY A 105 7.10 4.18 -3.38
C GLY A 105 6.92 3.11 -2.29
N MET A 106 5.86 3.18 -1.49
CA MET A 106 5.58 2.30 -0.35
C MET A 106 5.05 0.90 -0.73
N VAL A 107 5.43 0.40 -1.91
CA VAL A 107 5.07 -0.95 -2.37
C VAL A 107 6.25 -1.87 -2.11
N ASP A 108 6.11 -2.79 -1.14
CA ASP A 108 7.13 -3.79 -0.87
C ASP A 108 7.01 -4.97 -1.84
N SER A 109 8.12 -5.40 -2.43
CA SER A 109 8.16 -6.61 -3.24
C SER A 109 8.07 -7.90 -2.41
N ALA A 110 8.36 -7.83 -1.11
CA ALA A 110 8.35 -8.96 -0.19
C ALA A 110 6.98 -9.24 0.44
N SER A 111 6.05 -8.27 0.38
CA SER A 111 4.67 -8.41 0.88
C SER A 111 3.67 -7.77 -0.05
N SER A 112 2.52 -8.43 -0.20
CA SER A 112 1.37 -7.87 -0.90
C SER A 112 0.34 -7.25 0.05
N ILE A 113 0.51 -7.29 1.36
CA ILE A 113 -0.52 -6.82 2.29
C ILE A 113 -0.31 -5.34 2.59
N ILE A 114 -1.36 -4.56 2.34
CA ILE A 114 -1.44 -3.14 2.71
C ILE A 114 -2.60 -2.97 3.66
N TYR A 115 -2.29 -2.47 4.84
CA TYR A 115 -3.24 -2.18 5.90
C TYR A 115 -3.81 -0.78 5.73
N ILE A 116 -5.14 -0.67 5.80
CA ILE A 116 -5.88 0.58 5.67
C ILE A 116 -6.71 0.81 6.94
N SER A 117 -6.58 1.98 7.53
CA SER A 117 -7.42 2.44 8.63
C SER A 117 -7.99 3.84 8.35
N HIS A 118 -9.23 4.07 8.76
CA HIS A 118 -9.93 5.34 8.58
C HIS A 118 -10.33 5.95 9.92
N TYR A 119 -9.88 7.18 10.15
CA TYR A 119 -10.22 7.97 11.32
C TYR A 119 -11.21 9.07 10.93
N PRO A 120 -12.36 9.19 11.60
CA PRO A 120 -13.24 10.32 11.37
C PRO A 120 -12.59 11.64 11.81
N ALA A 121 -13.07 12.76 11.25
CA ALA A 121 -12.75 14.08 11.77
C ALA A 121 -13.04 14.15 13.29
N GLY A 122 -12.13 14.74 14.05
CA GLY A 122 -12.19 14.79 15.50
C GLY A 122 -11.53 13.62 16.24
N SER A 123 -10.93 12.66 15.52
CA SER A 123 -10.04 11.64 16.10
C SER A 123 -8.76 12.27 16.63
N PRO A 124 -8.21 11.74 17.75
CA PRO A 124 -6.94 12.23 18.29
C PRO A 124 -5.78 11.94 17.32
N VAL A 125 -4.83 12.87 17.22
CA VAL A 125 -3.59 12.71 16.45
C VAL A 125 -2.68 11.71 17.12
N ALA A 126 -2.55 11.79 18.45
CA ALA A 126 -1.81 10.80 19.22
C ALA A 126 -2.73 9.63 19.59
N ASP A 127 -2.54 8.51 18.89
CA ASP A 127 -3.32 7.31 19.16
C ASP A 127 -3.13 6.83 20.61
N GLY A 128 -4.23 6.37 21.22
CA GLY A 128 -4.29 6.03 22.65
C GLY A 128 -4.38 7.21 23.62
N TYR A 129 -4.34 8.47 23.15
CA TYR A 129 -4.45 9.67 23.99
C TYR A 129 -5.67 10.52 23.60
N GLU A 130 -6.82 10.26 24.21
CA GLU A 130 -8.10 10.94 23.90
C GLU A 130 -8.06 12.48 24.06
N ASP A 131 -7.24 12.98 24.99
CA ASP A 131 -7.07 14.42 25.24
C ASP A 131 -6.08 15.09 24.28
N SER A 132 -5.53 14.33 23.31
CA SER A 132 -4.66 14.86 22.27
C SER A 132 -5.40 15.84 21.35
N ILE A 133 -4.62 16.63 20.61
CA ILE A 133 -5.15 17.45 19.53
C ILE A 133 -5.75 16.52 18.47
N LYS A 134 -6.78 17.00 17.79
CA LYS A 134 -7.60 16.19 16.90
C LYS A 134 -7.41 16.59 15.45
N PHE A 135 -7.46 15.61 14.55
CA PHE A 135 -7.57 15.85 13.12
C PHE A 135 -8.85 16.64 12.81
N LEU A 136 -8.76 17.62 11.91
CA LEU A 136 -9.91 18.42 11.49
C LEU A 136 -10.75 17.72 10.42
N ASP A 137 -10.08 16.96 9.56
CA ASP A 137 -10.67 16.24 8.44
C ASP A 137 -10.60 14.72 8.68
N PRO A 138 -11.41 13.92 7.97
CA PRO A 138 -11.24 12.47 7.96
C PRO A 138 -9.85 12.09 7.44
N THR A 139 -9.20 11.18 8.15
CA THR A 139 -7.81 10.78 7.91
C THR A 139 -7.75 9.30 7.55
N THR A 140 -6.93 8.96 6.56
CA THR A 140 -6.58 7.60 6.17
C THR A 140 -5.16 7.31 6.62
N VAL A 141 -4.93 6.12 7.18
CA VAL A 141 -3.60 5.58 7.45
C VAL A 141 -3.37 4.38 6.54
N ILE A 142 -2.28 4.41 5.78
CA ILE A 142 -1.76 3.31 4.96
C ILE A 142 -0.53 2.77 5.65
N MET A 143 -0.49 1.46 5.93
CA MET A 143 0.65 0.80 6.57
C MET A 143 1.03 -0.45 5.78
N GLY A 144 2.33 -0.72 5.63
CA GLY A 144 2.78 -1.97 5.04
C GLY A 144 2.70 -3.12 6.04
N GLU A 145 2.83 -4.36 5.57
CA GLU A 145 2.79 -5.53 6.48
C GLU A 145 3.88 -5.49 7.56
N TYR A 146 5.07 -5.02 7.18
CA TYR A 146 6.22 -4.97 8.05
C TYR A 146 6.51 -3.54 8.48
N GLY A 147 7.01 -3.36 9.71
CA GLY A 147 7.31 -2.03 10.25
C GLY A 147 8.30 -1.21 9.40
N TYR A 148 9.26 -1.87 8.74
CA TYR A 148 10.20 -1.20 7.84
C TYR A 148 9.54 -0.67 6.55
N SER A 149 8.36 -1.18 6.19
CA SER A 149 7.57 -0.67 5.07
C SER A 149 7.00 0.72 5.38
N GLY A 150 6.99 1.13 6.65
CA GLY A 150 6.56 2.45 7.11
C GLY A 150 5.04 2.62 7.19
N SER A 151 4.60 3.87 7.31
CA SER A 151 3.20 4.25 7.22
C SER A 151 3.04 5.64 6.60
N ILE A 152 1.88 5.92 6.03
CA ILE A 152 1.50 7.24 5.54
C ILE A 152 0.15 7.59 6.14
N THR A 153 0.08 8.76 6.78
CA THR A 153 -1.16 9.29 7.35
C THR A 153 -1.56 10.53 6.57
N TYR A 154 -2.76 10.55 5.99
CA TYR A 154 -3.18 11.66 5.15
C TYR A 154 -4.69 11.92 5.18
N ALA A 155 -5.10 13.15 4.90
CA ALA A 155 -6.49 13.52 4.62
C ALA A 155 -6.69 13.77 3.12
N SER A 156 -7.76 13.22 2.53
CA SER A 156 -8.10 13.43 1.11
C SER A 156 -9.01 14.64 0.94
N HIS A 157 -8.73 15.47 -0.07
CA HIS A 157 -9.58 16.61 -0.43
C HIS A 157 -10.54 16.31 -1.58
N GLY A 158 -10.44 15.14 -2.20
CA GLY A 158 -11.29 14.71 -3.32
C GLY A 158 -11.07 15.45 -4.65
N ASP A 159 -10.14 16.40 -4.70
CA ASP A 159 -9.78 17.19 -5.89
C ASP A 159 -8.42 16.78 -6.50
N GLY A 160 -7.84 15.68 -6.01
CA GLY A 160 -6.50 15.22 -6.36
C GLY A 160 -5.41 15.72 -5.44
N ASN A 161 -5.72 16.59 -4.47
CA ASN A 161 -4.80 16.93 -3.38
C ASN A 161 -5.06 16.09 -2.13
N ILE A 162 -3.99 15.89 -1.35
CA ILE A 162 -4.05 15.33 -0.01
C ILE A 162 -3.24 16.19 0.95
N THR A 163 -3.59 16.19 2.23
CA THR A 163 -2.72 16.68 3.31
C THR A 163 -2.03 15.50 3.97
N ILE A 164 -0.70 15.46 3.93
CA ILE A 164 0.12 14.43 4.59
C ILE A 164 0.52 14.91 5.98
N TYR A 165 0.40 14.04 6.97
CA TYR A 165 0.83 14.28 8.34
C TYR A 165 2.14 13.50 8.62
N PRO A 166 3.22 14.17 9.06
CA PRO A 166 4.50 13.52 9.37
C PRO A 166 4.42 12.78 10.71
N MET A 167 3.71 11.65 10.72
CA MET A 167 3.51 10.85 11.93
C MET A 167 4.81 10.15 12.35
N PRO A 168 5.19 10.18 13.63
CA PRO A 168 6.32 9.42 14.10
C PRO A 168 6.03 7.92 14.07
N SER A 169 7.08 7.11 13.84
CA SER A 169 7.00 5.65 14.02
C SER A 169 6.71 5.27 15.48
N HIS A 170 7.24 6.07 16.41
CA HIS A 170 7.04 5.90 17.84
C HIS A 170 6.93 7.24 18.57
N TRP A 171 6.05 7.30 19.55
CA TRP A 171 5.89 8.48 20.41
C TRP A 171 6.99 8.53 21.49
N HIS A 172 8.20 8.93 21.09
CA HIS A 172 9.41 8.94 21.91
C HIS A 172 9.83 10.33 22.40
N GLN A 173 8.91 11.28 22.53
CA GLN A 173 9.24 12.60 23.01
C GLN A 173 9.76 12.57 24.47
N GLU A 174 10.68 13.49 24.80
CA GLU A 174 11.30 13.59 26.13
C GLU A 174 10.25 13.85 27.23
N ASP A 175 9.28 14.73 26.96
CA ASP A 175 8.16 14.99 27.86
C ASP A 175 6.99 14.02 27.61
N LYS A 176 6.92 12.98 28.45
CA LYS A 176 5.83 11.99 28.43
C LYS A 176 4.59 12.45 29.21
N SER A 177 4.47 13.72 29.57
CA SER A 177 3.25 14.29 30.14
C SER A 177 2.16 14.46 29.07
N PRO A 178 0.87 14.56 29.45
CA PRO A 178 -0.20 14.85 28.50
C PRO A 178 0.03 16.12 27.66
N GLU A 179 0.65 17.15 28.24
CA GLU A 179 1.00 18.39 27.52
C GLU A 179 2.13 18.16 26.52
N GLY A 180 3.10 17.28 26.83
CA GLY A 180 4.16 16.89 25.90
C GLY A 180 3.61 16.18 24.66
N TYR A 181 2.71 15.19 24.85
CA TYR A 181 2.01 14.54 23.73
C TYR A 181 1.17 15.53 22.92
N ARG A 182 0.47 16.45 23.60
CA ARG A 182 -0.32 17.50 22.95
C ARG A 182 0.53 18.45 22.12
N THR A 183 1.70 18.84 22.64
CA THR A 183 2.65 19.72 21.95
C THR A 183 3.18 19.05 20.70
N TYR A 184 3.63 17.78 20.81
CA TYR A 184 4.14 17.06 19.66
C TYR A 184 3.05 16.79 18.61
N ALA A 185 1.84 16.48 19.04
CA ALA A 185 0.69 16.38 18.14
C ALA A 185 0.38 17.71 17.41
N GLN A 186 0.61 18.86 18.06
CA GLN A 186 0.47 20.16 17.39
C GLN A 186 1.53 20.35 16.31
N GLU A 187 2.77 19.98 16.59
CA GLU A 187 3.89 20.07 15.63
C GLU A 187 3.58 19.27 14.36
N ILE A 188 3.05 18.04 14.50
CA ILE A 188 2.60 17.23 13.35
C ILE A 188 1.55 17.95 12.50
N LEU A 189 0.59 18.64 13.12
CA LEU A 189 -0.43 19.39 12.39
C LEU A 189 0.12 20.66 11.74
N ASP A 190 1.08 21.32 12.39
CA ASP A 190 1.71 22.55 11.88
C ASP A 190 2.66 22.27 10.72
N GLU A 191 3.29 21.09 10.71
CA GLU A 191 4.19 20.61 9.66
C GLU A 191 3.49 19.84 8.53
N ALA A 192 2.18 19.60 8.67
CA ALA A 192 1.40 18.90 7.66
C ALA A 192 1.45 19.62 6.31
N GLU A 193 1.71 18.86 5.23
CA GLU A 193 1.87 19.42 3.89
C GLU A 193 0.73 18.99 2.97
N THR A 194 0.17 19.96 2.24
CA THR A 194 -0.79 19.65 1.17
C THR A 194 -0.06 19.48 -0.16
N VAL A 195 -0.19 18.29 -0.75
CA VAL A 195 0.46 17.92 -2.00
C VAL A 195 -0.57 17.47 -3.05
N TYR A 196 -0.24 17.67 -4.31
CA TYR A 196 -1.01 17.15 -5.43
C TYR A 196 -0.56 15.72 -5.76
N VAL A 197 -1.52 14.78 -5.75
CA VAL A 197 -1.29 13.40 -6.15
C VAL A 197 -1.48 13.30 -7.66
N GLU A 198 -0.39 13.03 -8.39
CA GLU A 198 -0.47 12.88 -9.83
C GLU A 198 -1.42 11.72 -10.21
N PRO A 199 -2.36 11.94 -11.17
CA PRO A 199 -3.30 10.90 -11.56
C PRO A 199 -2.66 9.62 -12.10
N GLY A 200 -1.39 9.67 -12.52
CA GLY A 200 -0.60 8.54 -12.99
C GLY A 200 -1.08 7.93 -14.32
N ASN A 201 -0.41 6.85 -14.74
CA ASN A 201 -0.88 6.00 -15.83
C ASN A 201 -1.79 4.90 -15.26
N ASN A 202 -2.96 4.69 -15.88
CA ASN A 202 -3.91 3.66 -15.43
C ASN A 202 -3.28 2.27 -15.29
N ARG A 203 -2.35 1.90 -16.17
CA ARG A 203 -1.68 0.59 -16.09
C ARG A 203 -0.89 0.43 -14.81
N ASP A 204 -0.17 1.47 -14.38
CA ASP A 204 0.67 1.39 -13.19
C ASP A 204 -0.18 1.35 -11.92
N ILE A 205 -1.30 2.09 -11.92
CA ILE A 205 -2.31 2.03 -10.85
C ILE A 205 -2.91 0.63 -10.76
N ILE A 206 -3.36 0.07 -11.88
CA ILE A 206 -3.95 -1.27 -11.95
C ILE A 206 -2.96 -2.32 -11.47
N ASN A 207 -1.69 -2.22 -11.90
CA ASN A 207 -0.65 -3.14 -11.45
C ASN A 207 -0.52 -3.13 -9.93
N ILE A 208 -0.61 -1.97 -9.28
CA ILE A 208 -0.57 -1.92 -7.81
C ILE A 208 -1.80 -2.57 -7.22
N ILE A 209 -3.00 -2.15 -7.62
CA ILE A 209 -4.25 -2.67 -7.06
C ILE A 209 -4.31 -4.20 -7.19
N ASP A 210 -3.92 -4.73 -8.34
CA ASP A 210 -3.91 -6.18 -8.59
C ASP A 210 -2.78 -6.92 -7.86
N SER A 211 -1.71 -6.22 -7.46
CA SER A 211 -0.55 -6.82 -6.77
C SER A 211 -0.67 -6.81 -5.25
N VAL A 212 -1.58 -6.01 -4.69
CA VAL A 212 -1.76 -5.87 -3.24
C VAL A 212 -3.12 -6.36 -2.78
N ILE A 213 -3.20 -6.72 -1.51
CA ILE A 213 -4.42 -7.00 -0.77
C ILE A 213 -4.58 -5.84 0.21
N PHE A 214 -5.60 -5.01 -0.02
CA PHE A 214 -6.01 -3.99 0.94
C PHE A 214 -6.78 -4.66 2.08
N ASP A 215 -6.17 -4.73 3.27
CA ASP A 215 -6.79 -5.24 4.49
C ASP A 215 -7.25 -4.07 5.35
N TYR A 216 -8.55 -4.02 5.63
CA TYR A 216 -9.20 -2.90 6.28
C TYR A 216 -9.47 -3.24 7.75
N TYR A 217 -9.07 -2.36 8.66
CA TYR A 217 -9.41 -2.51 10.07
C TYR A 217 -9.80 -1.17 10.73
N ASP A 218 -10.61 -1.33 11.78
CA ASP A 218 -11.14 -0.25 12.62
C ASP A 218 -10.34 -0.11 13.93
#